data_AF-A0A423PKI3-F1
#
_entry.id   AF-A0A423PKI3-F1
#
_cell.length_a   1.000
_cell.length_b   1.000
_cell.length_c   1.000
_cell.angle_alpha   90.00
_cell.angle_beta   90.00
_cell.angle_gamma   90.00
#
_symmetry.space_group_name_H-M   'P 1'
#
loop_
_entity.id
_entity.type
_entity.pdbx_description
1 polymer ?
#
loop_
_entity_poly.entity_id
_entity_poly.type
_entity_poly.pdbx_seq_one_letter_code
_entity_poly.pdbx_strand_id
1 'polypeptide(L)'
;MAAPTPVMRARLLFNLALIAGVIALAGLWWATRPAPAPAPDTVSAIPADDIRRLEVHAGDDVIVLERDDAGRWRLVEPVAARADPARVAALLQLAAAEPERHLERDAVDPATTGMDDPPITVRFNDEAPIAVGGRGPSSGSRYVRTAHALLLVRLPDLAGRSLDWASWIDPAVLADDARLTRLTLPTLTLDRAATGGWRGQPAAADRGAD
;
A
#
# COMPACT_ATOMS: atom_id res chain seq x y z
N MET A 1 6.95 -32.02 64.65
CA MET A 1 6.00 -31.65 63.58
C MET A 1 4.88 -30.83 64.21
N ALA A 2 5.06 -29.51 64.31
CA ALA A 2 4.14 -28.63 65.05
C ALA A 2 2.90 -28.33 64.21
N ALA A 3 1.71 -28.58 64.76
CA ALA A 3 0.46 -28.26 64.10
C ALA A 3 0.28 -26.73 64.02
N PRO A 4 -0.11 -26.18 62.85
CA PRO A 4 -0.29 -24.74 62.70
C PRO A 4 -1.40 -24.23 63.64
N THR A 5 -1.14 -23.14 64.35
CA THR A 5 -2.09 -22.48 65.26
C THR A 5 -3.29 -21.92 64.48
N PRO A 6 -4.49 -21.84 65.08
CA PRO A 6 -5.75 -21.54 64.37
C PRO A 6 -5.74 -20.22 63.58
N VAL A 7 -4.95 -19.23 64.02
CA VAL A 7 -4.82 -17.92 63.35
C VAL A 7 -4.05 -18.00 62.02
N MET A 8 -3.07 -18.90 61.91
CA MET A 8 -2.28 -19.07 60.68
C MET A 8 -3.07 -19.78 59.57
N ARG A 9 -3.98 -20.69 59.95
CA ARG A 9 -4.88 -21.37 59.00
C ARG A 9 -5.87 -20.39 58.35
N ALA A 10 -6.41 -19.44 59.11
CA ALA A 10 -7.32 -18.42 58.58
C ALA A 10 -6.65 -17.50 57.53
N ARG A 11 -5.40 -17.08 57.79
CA ARG A 11 -4.62 -16.27 56.83
C ARG A 11 -4.26 -17.05 55.55
N LEU A 12 -3.92 -18.33 55.70
CA LEU A 12 -3.64 -19.20 54.56
C LEU A 12 -4.90 -19.41 53.69
N LEU A 13 -6.05 -19.67 54.31
CA LEU A 13 -7.33 -19.83 53.61
C LEU A 13 -7.73 -18.55 52.86
N PHE A 14 -7.53 -17.38 53.47
CA PHE A 14 -7.78 -16.09 52.83
C PHE A 14 -6.89 -15.88 51.60
N ASN A 15 -5.58 -16.15 51.71
CA ASN A 15 -4.65 -16.02 50.58
C ASN A 15 -4.99 -17.00 49.45
N LEU A 16 -5.39 -18.23 49.76
CA LEU A 16 -5.82 -19.22 48.77
C LEU A 16 -7.10 -18.78 48.05
N ALA A 17 -8.07 -18.22 48.78
CA ALA A 17 -9.28 -17.67 48.20
C ALA A 17 -8.96 -16.46 47.29
N LEU A 18 -8.03 -15.61 47.68
CA LEU A 18 -7.57 -14.48 46.87
C LEU A 18 -6.92 -14.95 45.56
N ILE A 19 -6.01 -15.94 45.63
CA ILE A 19 -5.36 -16.52 44.44
C ILE A 19 -6.39 -17.17 43.53
N ALA A 20 -7.32 -17.95 44.07
CA ALA A 20 -8.41 -18.55 43.29
C ALA A 20 -9.27 -17.47 42.61
N GLY A 21 -9.55 -16.37 43.30
CA GLY A 21 -10.23 -15.20 42.73
C GLY A 21 -9.44 -14.56 41.58
N VAL A 22 -8.13 -14.35 41.73
CA VAL A 22 -7.27 -13.81 40.67
C VAL A 22 -7.22 -14.74 39.46
N ILE A 23 -7.10 -16.06 39.67
CA ILE A 23 -7.12 -17.05 38.59
C ILE A 23 -8.48 -17.05 37.88
N ALA A 24 -9.58 -16.98 38.62
CA ALA A 24 -10.92 -16.90 38.05
C ALA A 24 -11.12 -15.61 37.24
N LEU A 25 -10.65 -14.46 37.74
CA LEU A 25 -10.68 -13.18 37.02
C LEU A 25 -9.77 -13.19 35.78
N ALA A 26 -8.58 -13.77 35.86
CA ALA A 26 -7.68 -13.91 34.73
C ALA A 26 -8.26 -14.84 33.65
N GLY A 27 -8.89 -15.95 34.06
CA GLY A 27 -9.59 -16.87 33.18
C GLY A 27 -10.80 -16.21 32.53
N LEU A 28 -11.59 -15.45 33.30
CA LEU A 28 -12.72 -14.68 32.78
C LEU A 28 -12.23 -13.63 31.78
N TRP A 29 -11.20 -12.86 32.13
CA TRP A 29 -10.61 -11.87 31.25
C TRP A 29 -10.07 -12.48 29.96
N TRP A 30 -9.43 -13.65 30.03
CA TRP A 30 -8.97 -14.41 28.87
C TRP A 30 -10.13 -14.93 28.01
N ALA A 31 -11.20 -15.44 28.63
CA ALA A 31 -12.39 -15.94 27.94
C ALA A 31 -13.24 -14.84 27.31
N THR A 32 -13.24 -13.62 27.87
CA THR A 32 -13.95 -12.47 27.32
C THR A 32 -13.13 -11.68 26.30
N ARG A 33 -11.88 -12.09 25.99
CA ARG A 33 -11.15 -11.44 24.91
C ARG A 33 -11.91 -11.68 23.60
N PRO A 34 -12.27 -10.62 22.85
CA PRO A 34 -12.84 -10.81 21.53
C PRO A 34 -11.89 -11.69 20.72
N ALA A 35 -12.43 -12.68 20.01
CA ALA A 35 -11.64 -13.40 19.04
C ALA A 35 -11.05 -12.38 18.04
N PRO A 36 -9.79 -12.55 17.59
CA PRO A 36 -9.29 -11.72 16.50
C PRO A 36 -10.30 -11.77 15.35
N ALA A 37 -10.60 -10.61 14.76
CA ALA A 37 -11.45 -10.58 13.57
C ALA A 37 -10.90 -11.58 12.54
N PRO A 38 -11.77 -12.32 11.83
CA PRO A 38 -11.32 -13.20 10.75
C PRO A 38 -10.48 -12.36 9.77
N ALA A 39 -9.35 -12.93 9.33
CA ALA A 39 -8.52 -12.27 8.34
C ALA A 39 -9.37 -11.96 7.10
N PRO A 40 -9.24 -10.76 6.50
CA PRO A 40 -9.96 -10.45 5.28
C PRO A 40 -9.61 -11.45 4.17
N ASP A 41 -10.59 -11.74 3.32
CA ASP A 41 -10.42 -12.60 2.14
C ASP A 41 -9.49 -11.95 1.09
N THR A 42 -9.29 -10.64 1.20
CA THR A 42 -8.39 -9.82 0.39
C THR A 42 -7.22 -9.29 1.22
N VAL A 43 -6.19 -8.79 0.54
CA VAL A 43 -5.01 -8.18 1.19
C VAL A 43 -5.36 -6.99 2.08
N SER A 44 -6.31 -6.15 1.66
CA SER A 44 -6.86 -5.04 2.45
C SER A 44 -8.32 -5.30 2.80
N ALA A 45 -8.75 -4.93 4.00
CA ALA A 45 -10.16 -4.94 4.38
C ALA A 45 -10.96 -3.78 3.76
N ILE A 46 -10.27 -2.75 3.23
CA ILE A 46 -10.92 -1.61 2.58
C ILE A 46 -11.19 -1.96 1.11
N PRO A 47 -12.46 -1.85 0.63
CA PRO A 47 -12.76 -1.97 -0.79
C PRO A 47 -11.99 -0.96 -1.62
N ALA A 48 -11.46 -1.36 -2.78
CA ALA A 48 -10.62 -0.50 -3.60
C ALA A 48 -11.28 0.85 -3.97
N ASP A 49 -12.60 0.87 -4.14
CA ASP A 49 -13.36 2.08 -4.46
C ASP A 49 -13.48 3.07 -3.30
N ASP A 50 -13.34 2.59 -2.07
CA ASP A 50 -13.40 3.39 -0.83
C ASP A 50 -12.02 3.94 -0.43
N ILE A 51 -10.96 3.55 -1.15
CA ILE A 51 -9.62 4.07 -0.92
C ILE A 51 -9.53 5.50 -1.48
N ARG A 52 -9.17 6.44 -0.60
CA ARG A 52 -9.01 7.87 -0.86
C ARG A 52 -7.59 8.37 -0.70
N ARG A 53 -6.78 7.68 0.10
CA ARG A 53 -5.37 8.02 0.34
C ARG A 53 -4.49 6.80 0.19
N LEU A 54 -3.40 6.96 -0.53
CA LEU A 54 -2.35 5.97 -0.75
C LEU A 54 -1.05 6.57 -0.27
N GLU A 55 -0.34 5.87 0.60
CA GLU A 55 1.02 6.22 0.97
C GLU A 55 1.93 5.03 0.67
N VAL A 56 3.01 5.29 -0.07
CA VAL A 56 3.93 4.28 -0.55
C VAL A 56 5.32 4.68 -0.11
N HIS A 57 5.96 3.78 0.62
CA HIS A 57 7.37 3.87 0.99
C HIS A 57 8.12 2.93 0.07
N ALA A 58 9.07 3.45 -0.69
CA ALA A 58 9.86 2.65 -1.63
C ALA A 58 11.32 3.10 -1.59
N GLY A 59 12.16 2.33 -0.91
CA GLY A 59 13.50 2.79 -0.54
C GLY A 59 13.42 4.03 0.37
N ASP A 60 14.11 5.10 0.00
CA ASP A 60 14.11 6.38 0.73
C ASP A 60 12.96 7.32 0.32
N ASP A 61 12.21 6.97 -0.73
CA ASP A 61 11.12 7.80 -1.24
C ASP A 61 9.81 7.53 -0.48
N VAL A 62 9.13 8.62 -0.11
CA VAL A 62 7.76 8.61 0.38
C VAL A 62 6.87 9.28 -0.67
N ILE A 63 5.93 8.50 -1.18
CA ILE A 63 4.98 8.90 -2.21
C ILE A 63 3.60 8.93 -1.56
N VAL A 64 2.94 10.08 -1.58
CA VAL A 64 1.57 10.21 -1.08
C VAL A 64 0.67 10.61 -2.23
N LEU A 65 -0.42 9.86 -2.41
CA LEU A 65 -1.45 10.13 -3.40
C LEU A 65 -2.82 10.27 -2.73
N GLU A 66 -3.62 11.20 -3.25
CA GLU A 66 -4.98 11.43 -2.81
C GLU A 66 -5.95 11.41 -3.98
N ARG A 67 -7.15 10.87 -3.73
CA ARG A 67 -8.25 10.85 -4.68
C ARG A 67 -9.17 12.04 -4.44
N ASP A 68 -9.26 12.93 -5.42
CA ASP A 68 -10.13 14.10 -5.37
C ASP A 68 -11.63 13.73 -5.43
N ASP A 69 -12.51 14.71 -5.19
CA ASP A 69 -13.97 14.51 -5.21
C ASP A 69 -14.51 14.10 -6.59
N ALA A 70 -13.76 14.39 -7.66
CA ALA A 70 -14.09 13.95 -9.01
C ALA A 70 -13.53 12.53 -9.31
N GLY A 71 -12.93 11.87 -8.33
CA GLY A 71 -12.42 10.51 -8.42
C GLY A 71 -11.03 10.39 -9.05
N ARG A 72 -10.32 11.50 -9.31
CA ARG A 72 -8.98 11.49 -9.92
C ARG A 72 -7.90 11.43 -8.85
N TRP A 73 -6.87 10.64 -9.13
CA TRP A 73 -5.71 10.52 -8.26
C TRP A 73 -4.67 11.58 -8.56
N ARG A 74 -4.12 12.18 -7.50
CA ARG A 74 -3.04 13.16 -7.57
C ARG A 74 -1.94 12.78 -6.62
N LEU A 75 -0.71 12.96 -7.08
CA LEU A 75 0.46 12.98 -6.23
C LEU A 75 0.42 14.26 -5.40
N VAL A 76 0.51 14.15 -4.08
CA VAL A 76 0.59 15.29 -3.15
C VAL A 76 1.97 15.42 -2.54
N GLU A 77 2.71 14.31 -2.39
CA GLU A 77 4.11 14.28 -1.97
C GLU A 77 4.91 13.32 -2.86
N PRO A 78 6.18 13.65 -3.21
CA PRO A 78 6.94 14.82 -2.75
C PRO A 78 6.60 16.12 -3.50
N VAL A 79 5.87 16.05 -4.62
CA VAL A 79 5.43 17.21 -5.40
C VAL A 79 3.97 17.07 -5.80
N ALA A 80 3.28 18.20 -5.97
CA ALA A 80 1.92 18.22 -6.46
C ALA A 80 1.88 17.96 -7.98
N ALA A 81 1.37 16.79 -8.39
CA ALA A 81 1.29 16.40 -9.79
C ALA A 81 0.10 15.46 -10.08
N ARG A 82 -0.22 15.25 -11.37
CA ARG A 82 -1.11 14.16 -11.78
C ARG A 82 -0.43 12.83 -11.47
N ALA A 83 -1.16 11.90 -10.88
CA ALA A 83 -0.64 10.56 -10.62
C ALA A 83 -0.69 9.70 -11.89
N ASP A 84 0.31 8.83 -12.08
CA ASP A 84 0.28 7.80 -13.10
C ASP A 84 -0.89 6.82 -12.80
N PRO A 85 -1.91 6.75 -13.68
CA PRO A 85 -3.08 5.91 -13.45
C PRO A 85 -2.73 4.41 -13.43
N ALA A 86 -1.70 3.97 -14.15
CA ALA A 86 -1.29 2.57 -14.17
C ALA A 86 -0.68 2.15 -12.82
N ARG A 87 0.09 3.04 -12.18
CA ARG A 87 0.67 2.78 -10.85
C ARG A 87 -0.38 2.76 -9.76
N VAL A 88 -1.31 3.71 -9.79
CA VAL A 88 -2.43 3.72 -8.86
C VAL A 88 -3.27 2.45 -9.02
N ALA A 89 -3.58 2.05 -10.27
CA ALA A 89 -4.32 0.82 -10.52
C ALA A 89 -3.63 -0.42 -9.95
N ALA A 90 -2.30 -0.51 -10.01
CA ALA A 90 -1.55 -1.62 -9.43
C ALA A 90 -1.68 -1.68 -7.89
N LEU A 91 -1.71 -0.53 -7.20
CA LEU A 91 -1.93 -0.47 -5.75
C LEU A 91 -3.37 -0.83 -5.35
N LEU A 92 -4.34 -0.37 -6.12
CA LEU A 92 -5.75 -0.73 -5.91
C LEU A 92 -5.99 -2.23 -6.17
N GLN A 93 -5.32 -2.80 -7.17
CA GLN A 93 -5.32 -4.25 -7.39
C GLN A 93 -4.66 -4.99 -6.24
N LEU A 94 -3.57 -4.47 -5.65
CA LEU A 94 -2.98 -5.06 -4.45
C LEU A 94 -3.99 -5.10 -3.30
N ALA A 95 -4.71 -3.99 -3.03
CA ALA A 95 -5.71 -3.94 -1.97
C ALA A 95 -6.81 -5.00 -2.14
N ALA A 96 -7.30 -5.15 -3.38
CA ALA A 96 -8.38 -6.07 -3.74
C ALA A 96 -7.90 -7.51 -4.02
N ALA A 97 -6.60 -7.78 -3.95
CA ALA A 97 -6.07 -9.09 -4.33
C ALA A 97 -6.49 -10.17 -3.32
N GLU A 98 -7.00 -11.28 -3.83
CA GLU A 98 -7.22 -12.50 -3.06
C GLU A 98 -5.89 -13.28 -2.93
N PRO A 99 -5.45 -13.63 -1.72
CA PRO A 99 -4.24 -14.40 -1.53
C PRO A 99 -4.38 -15.84 -2.07
N GLU A 100 -3.33 -16.34 -2.73
CA GLU A 100 -3.22 -17.76 -3.07
C GLU A 100 -3.08 -18.63 -1.82
N ARG A 101 -2.46 -18.08 -0.77
CA ARG A 101 -2.23 -18.74 0.52
C ARG A 101 -2.17 -17.74 1.67
N HIS A 102 -2.65 -18.21 2.82
CA HIS A 102 -2.50 -17.54 4.11
C HIS A 102 -1.53 -18.36 4.96
N LEU A 103 -0.52 -17.70 5.51
CA LEU A 103 0.46 -18.25 6.44
C LEU A 103 0.39 -17.43 7.74
N GLU A 104 0.82 -18.02 8.85
CA GLU A 104 1.03 -17.23 10.07
C GLU A 104 2.05 -16.12 9.77
N ARG A 105 1.87 -14.94 10.39
CA ARG A 105 2.62 -13.72 10.07
C ARG A 105 4.13 -13.91 10.04
N ASP A 106 4.65 -14.73 10.96
CA ASP A 106 6.08 -14.98 11.14
C ASP A 106 6.45 -16.45 10.84
N ALA A 107 5.65 -17.13 10.02
CA ALA A 107 5.84 -18.55 9.67
C ALA A 107 7.10 -18.83 8.84
N VAL A 108 7.62 -17.81 8.14
CA VAL A 108 8.77 -17.92 7.24
C VAL A 108 9.77 -16.85 7.62
N ASP A 109 11.05 -17.20 7.58
CA ASP A 109 12.16 -16.28 7.86
C ASP A 109 12.01 -14.96 7.06
N PRO A 110 11.98 -13.80 7.75
CA PRO A 110 11.92 -12.48 7.13
C PRO A 110 12.98 -12.26 6.04
N ALA A 111 14.20 -12.79 6.19
CA ALA A 111 15.25 -12.68 5.19
C ALA A 111 14.88 -13.41 3.89
N THR A 112 14.22 -14.57 3.99
CA THR A 112 13.78 -15.37 2.85
C THR A 112 12.61 -14.70 2.11
N THR A 113 11.73 -14.03 2.85
CA THR A 113 10.54 -13.38 2.29
C THR A 113 10.81 -11.95 1.82
N GLY A 114 11.99 -11.38 2.12
CA GLY A 114 12.29 -9.97 1.86
C GLY A 114 11.49 -9.03 2.76
N MET A 115 11.23 -9.44 4.00
CA MET A 115 10.46 -8.70 5.01
C MET A 115 11.32 -8.01 6.07
N ASP A 116 12.62 -8.28 6.09
CA ASP A 116 13.59 -7.51 6.88
C ASP A 116 13.73 -6.08 6.34
N ASP A 117 13.78 -5.96 5.01
CA ASP A 117 13.82 -4.70 4.29
C ASP A 117 12.86 -4.79 3.08
N PRO A 118 11.56 -4.56 3.31
CA PRO A 118 10.56 -4.69 2.25
C PRO A 118 10.74 -3.58 1.22
N PRO A 119 10.92 -3.92 -0.08
CA PRO A 119 11.16 -2.93 -1.13
C PRO A 119 10.02 -1.92 -1.29
N ILE A 120 8.80 -2.31 -0.91
CA ILE A 120 7.63 -1.45 -0.94
C ILE A 120 6.81 -1.69 0.32
N THR A 121 6.42 -0.62 0.99
CA THR A 121 5.37 -0.64 2.02
C THR A 121 4.25 0.30 1.59
N VAL A 122 3.01 -0.17 1.64
CA VAL A 122 1.83 0.57 1.21
C VAL A 122 0.87 0.76 2.37
N ARG A 123 0.28 1.94 2.47
CA ARG A 123 -0.77 2.28 3.44
C ARG A 123 -2.00 2.78 2.71
N PHE A 124 -3.16 2.21 3.05
CA PHE A 124 -4.47 2.56 2.48
C PHE A 124 -5.29 3.33 3.53
N ASN A 125 -5.74 4.55 3.23
CA ASN A 125 -6.54 5.39 4.16
C ASN A 125 -5.97 5.49 5.58
N ASP A 126 -4.66 5.58 5.71
CA ASP A 126 -3.94 5.67 6.98
C ASP A 126 -4.02 4.42 7.90
N GLU A 127 -4.54 3.29 7.41
CA GLU A 127 -4.59 2.00 8.13
C GLU A 127 -3.21 1.39 8.40
N ALA A 128 -3.17 0.20 9.00
CA ALA A 128 -1.93 -0.54 9.17
C ALA A 128 -1.19 -0.75 7.83
N PRO A 129 0.14 -0.57 7.80
CA PRO A 129 0.91 -0.74 6.58
C PRO A 129 0.95 -2.20 6.11
N ILE A 130 1.00 -2.36 4.80
CA ILE A 130 1.11 -3.64 4.11
C ILE A 130 2.47 -3.67 3.41
N ALA A 131 3.33 -4.56 3.86
CA ALA A 131 4.67 -4.74 3.30
C ALA A 131 4.63 -5.72 2.13
N VAL A 132 5.23 -5.37 1.00
CA VAL A 132 5.36 -6.22 -0.17
C VAL A 132 6.83 -6.64 -0.29
N GLY A 133 7.08 -7.92 -0.06
CA GLY A 133 8.41 -8.50 -0.06
C GLY A 133 8.84 -9.10 -1.39
N GLY A 134 9.75 -10.07 -1.30
CA GLY A 134 10.33 -10.82 -2.40
C GLY A 134 9.34 -11.69 -3.17
N ARG A 135 9.86 -12.29 -4.24
CA ARG A 135 9.10 -13.24 -5.07
C ARG A 135 8.77 -14.50 -4.26
N GLY A 136 7.55 -14.97 -4.43
CA GLY A 136 7.11 -16.25 -3.89
C GLY A 136 7.46 -17.43 -4.79
N PRO A 137 7.11 -18.66 -4.38
CA PRO A 137 7.45 -19.88 -5.10
C PRO A 137 6.69 -20.06 -6.42
N SER A 138 5.51 -19.45 -6.58
CA SER A 138 4.73 -19.48 -7.82
C SER A 138 5.12 -18.32 -8.75
N SER A 139 5.04 -18.56 -10.07
CA SER A 139 5.34 -17.52 -11.07
C SER A 139 4.46 -16.29 -10.87
N GLY A 140 5.08 -15.11 -10.77
CA GLY A 140 4.39 -13.83 -10.55
C GLY A 140 3.85 -13.63 -9.13
N SER A 141 4.09 -14.57 -8.20
CA SER A 141 3.70 -14.39 -6.79
C SER A 141 4.72 -13.60 -5.98
N ARG A 142 4.25 -12.96 -4.92
CA ARG A 142 5.04 -12.22 -3.94
C ARG A 142 4.54 -12.48 -2.53
N TYR A 143 5.45 -12.38 -1.58
CA TYR A 143 5.11 -12.33 -0.17
C TYR A 143 4.54 -10.96 0.17
N VAL A 144 3.41 -10.93 0.86
CA VAL A 144 2.75 -9.71 1.33
C VAL A 144 2.46 -9.87 2.82
N ARG A 145 2.96 -8.99 3.67
CA ARG A 145 2.75 -9.04 5.11
C ARG A 145 1.79 -7.94 5.54
N THR A 146 0.69 -8.35 6.15
CA THR A 146 -0.29 -7.44 6.78
C THR A 146 -0.09 -7.42 8.29
N ALA A 147 -0.97 -6.72 9.02
CA ALA A 147 -1.00 -6.77 10.47
C ALA A 147 -1.29 -8.17 11.03
N HIS A 148 -1.93 -9.04 10.25
CA HIS A 148 -2.49 -10.31 10.73
C HIS A 148 -1.76 -11.54 10.20
N ALA A 149 -1.23 -11.49 8.97
CA ALA A 149 -0.76 -12.68 8.28
C ALA A 149 0.37 -12.38 7.30
N LEU A 150 1.05 -13.45 6.89
CA LEU A 150 1.90 -13.48 5.72
C LEU A 150 1.11 -14.14 4.59
N LEU A 151 0.98 -13.43 3.48
CA LEU A 151 0.15 -13.80 2.35
C LEU A 151 1.04 -14.10 1.15
N LEU A 152 0.62 -15.05 0.33
CA LEU A 152 1.20 -15.28 -0.99
C LEU A 152 0.23 -14.73 -2.05
N VAL A 153 0.62 -13.67 -2.76
CA VAL A 153 -0.29 -12.92 -3.64
C VAL A 153 0.30 -12.83 -5.04
N ARG A 154 -0.52 -13.04 -6.08
CA ARG A 154 -0.08 -12.90 -7.48
C ARG A 154 -0.05 -11.44 -7.90
N LEU A 155 1.14 -10.89 -8.09
CA LEU A 155 1.39 -9.46 -8.34
C LEU A 155 2.45 -9.29 -9.44
N PRO A 156 2.09 -9.48 -10.73
CA PRO A 156 3.05 -9.40 -11.84
C PRO A 156 3.61 -7.99 -12.07
N ASP A 157 2.82 -6.94 -11.80
CA ASP A 157 3.13 -5.57 -12.22
C ASP A 157 3.97 -4.74 -11.23
N LEU A 158 3.94 -5.07 -9.94
CA LEU A 158 4.68 -4.31 -8.91
C LEU A 158 6.19 -4.63 -8.88
N ALA A 159 6.60 -5.63 -9.64
CA ALA A 159 7.84 -6.35 -9.42
C ALA A 159 9.09 -5.79 -10.10
N GLY A 160 8.93 -4.99 -11.15
CA GLY A 160 10.02 -4.65 -12.07
C GLY A 160 10.02 -3.21 -12.56
N ARG A 161 9.21 -2.34 -11.95
CA ARG A 161 9.16 -0.92 -12.32
C ARG A 161 10.07 -0.11 -11.41
N SER A 162 10.59 1.01 -11.92
CA SER A 162 11.32 1.98 -11.10
C SER A 162 10.47 2.39 -9.90
N LEU A 163 11.10 2.39 -8.73
CA LEU A 163 10.48 2.80 -7.46
C LEU A 163 10.62 4.29 -7.19
N ASP A 164 11.44 4.99 -7.98
CA ASP A 164 11.66 6.44 -7.92
C ASP A 164 10.33 7.20 -7.93
N TRP A 165 10.14 8.13 -7.01
CA TRP A 165 8.97 9.00 -6.92
C TRP A 165 8.61 9.66 -8.26
N ALA A 166 9.59 10.03 -9.10
CA ALA A 166 9.32 10.70 -10.38
C ALA A 166 8.51 9.84 -11.34
N SER A 167 8.63 8.52 -11.20
CA SER A 167 7.90 7.56 -12.01
C SER A 167 6.41 7.47 -11.68
N TRP A 168 5.97 8.07 -10.57
CA TRP A 168 4.58 8.17 -10.14
C TRP A 168 3.84 9.36 -10.73
N ILE A 169 4.54 10.25 -11.43
CA ILE A 169 3.92 11.35 -12.18
C ILE A 169 3.38 10.81 -13.50
N ASP A 170 2.15 11.23 -13.84
CA ASP A 170 1.54 10.97 -15.14
C ASP A 170 2.46 11.48 -16.26
N PRO A 171 2.96 10.60 -17.15
CA PRO A 171 3.83 11.01 -18.26
C PRO A 171 3.08 11.86 -19.29
N ALA A 172 1.74 11.91 -19.26
CA ALA A 172 0.95 12.76 -20.12
C ALA A 172 1.16 14.25 -19.78
N VAL A 173 1.97 14.93 -20.60
CA VAL A 173 2.26 16.37 -20.49
C VAL A 173 1.01 17.24 -20.68
N LEU A 174 -0.01 16.70 -21.34
CA LEU A 174 -1.26 17.38 -21.65
C LEU A 174 -2.45 16.61 -21.06
N ALA A 175 -3.54 17.32 -20.76
CA ALA A 175 -4.81 16.66 -20.46
C ALA A 175 -5.35 15.93 -21.70
N ASP A 176 -6.13 14.86 -21.51
CA ASP A 176 -6.64 14.05 -22.64
C ASP A 176 -7.53 14.87 -23.60
N ASP A 177 -8.13 15.96 -23.10
CA ASP A 177 -8.94 16.91 -23.85
C ASP A 177 -8.15 18.13 -24.34
N ALA A 178 -6.89 18.29 -23.93
CA ALA A 178 -6.07 19.43 -24.31
C ALA A 178 -5.72 19.34 -25.80
N ARG A 179 -6.06 20.41 -26.52
CA ARG A 179 -5.68 20.56 -27.93
C ARG A 179 -4.52 21.53 -28.03
N LEU A 180 -3.38 21.04 -28.54
CA LEU A 180 -2.23 21.90 -28.83
C LEU A 180 -2.63 22.92 -29.91
N THR A 181 -2.61 24.20 -29.56
CA THR A 181 -2.93 25.31 -30.49
C THR A 181 -1.68 26.03 -30.96
N ARG A 182 -0.62 26.05 -30.15
CA ARG A 182 0.67 26.68 -30.45
C ARG A 182 1.81 25.92 -29.79
N LEU A 183 2.94 25.80 -30.48
CA LEU A 183 4.21 25.30 -29.93
C LEU A 183 5.30 26.35 -30.20
N THR A 184 5.92 26.87 -29.15
CA THR A 184 7.03 27.82 -29.26
C THR A 184 8.33 27.12 -28.90
N LEU A 185 9.21 26.93 -29.88
CA LEU A 185 10.55 26.39 -29.76
C LEU A 185 11.58 27.55 -29.86
N PRO A 186 12.85 27.35 -29.46
CA PRO A 186 13.86 28.40 -29.50
C PRO A 186 14.02 29.11 -30.84
N THR A 187 13.76 28.40 -31.96
CA THR A 187 13.94 28.91 -33.32
C THR A 187 12.71 28.74 -34.22
N LEU A 188 11.60 28.21 -33.70
CA LEU A 188 10.42 27.86 -34.50
C LEU A 188 9.14 27.99 -33.68
N THR A 189 8.17 28.75 -34.18
CA THR A 189 6.81 28.77 -33.63
C THR A 189 5.87 28.06 -34.59
N LEU A 190 5.07 27.12 -34.09
CA LEU A 190 4.03 26.43 -34.87
C LEU A 190 2.67 26.83 -34.33
N ASP A 191 1.80 27.37 -35.19
CA ASP A 191 0.40 27.69 -34.87
C ASP A 191 -0.54 26.74 -35.62
N ARG A 192 -1.53 26.19 -34.92
CA ARG A 192 -2.55 25.34 -35.53
C ARG A 192 -3.59 26.21 -36.24
N ALA A 193 -3.70 26.06 -37.56
CA ALA A 193 -4.69 26.73 -38.37
C ALA A 193 -6.11 26.19 -38.10
N ALA A 194 -7.13 27.03 -38.32
CA ALA A 194 -8.53 26.65 -38.16
C ALA A 194 -8.95 25.44 -39.04
N THR A 195 -8.24 25.19 -40.14
CA THR A 195 -8.45 24.06 -41.04
C THR A 195 -7.81 22.75 -40.56
N GLY A 196 -7.11 22.77 -39.41
CA GLY A 196 -6.48 21.60 -38.79
C GLY A 196 -4.99 21.40 -39.10
N GLY A 197 -4.43 22.11 -40.08
CA GLY A 197 -2.99 22.10 -40.39
C GLY A 197 -2.15 22.97 -39.45
N TRP A 198 -0.82 22.84 -39.50
CA TRP A 198 0.13 23.65 -38.72
C TRP A 198 0.86 24.67 -39.61
N ARG A 199 1.13 25.87 -39.09
CA ARG A 199 1.90 26.93 -39.77
C ARG A 199 3.12 27.29 -38.94
N GLY A 200 4.31 27.21 -39.54
CA GLY A 200 5.59 27.53 -38.90
C GLY A 200 6.06 28.97 -39.13
N GLN A 201 6.68 29.57 -38.11
CA GLN A 201 7.41 30.84 -38.19
C GLN A 201 8.83 30.66 -37.59
N PRO A 202 9.91 30.97 -38.35
CA PRO A 202 9.88 31.39 -39.76
C PRO A 202 9.29 30.29 -40.65
N ALA A 203 8.65 30.68 -41.75
CA ALA A 203 8.11 29.72 -42.71
C ALA A 203 9.25 28.80 -43.14
N ALA A 204 9.09 27.49 -42.91
CA ALA A 204 10.11 26.52 -43.27
C ALA A 204 10.41 26.68 -44.77
N ALA A 205 11.63 27.09 -45.11
CA ALA A 205 12.13 26.91 -46.46
C ALA A 205 12.11 25.40 -46.72
N ASP A 206 11.35 25.03 -47.74
CA ASP A 206 11.12 23.68 -48.25
C ASP A 206 12.16 22.65 -47.78
N ARG A 207 11.81 21.87 -46.75
CA ARG A 207 12.58 20.67 -46.35
C ARG A 207 11.76 19.46 -46.77
N GLY A 208 11.55 19.32 -48.07
CA GLY A 208 11.24 18.02 -48.67
C GLY A 208 12.40 17.07 -48.39
N ALA A 209 12.09 15.92 -47.81
CA ALA A 209 13.05 14.85 -47.58
C ALA A 209 13.45 14.22 -48.92
N ASP A 210 14.76 14.20 -49.20
CA ASP A 210 15.43 13.18 -50.02
C ASP A 210 15.94 12.06 -49.09
#